data_AF-A0A7C7PU02-F1
#
_entry.id   AF-A0A7C7PU02-F1
#
_cell.length_a   1.000
_cell.length_b   1.000
_cell.length_c   1.000
_cell.angle_alpha   90.00
_cell.angle_beta   90.00
_cell.angle_gamma   90.00
#
_symmetry.space_group_name_H-M   'P 1'
#
loop_
_entity.id
_entity.type
_entity.pdbx_description
1 polymer ?
#
loop_
_entity_poly.entity_id
_entity_poly.type
_entity_poly.pdbx_seq_one_letter_code
_entity_poly.pdbx_strand_id
1 'polypeptide(L)'
;PSLMMFGPHDAESAHSAQSMQWKIKRQTNDELRQKFVDQTVAQAQFISLKIPDPELKWNAARGHYDFGEIDWEEFQQVLAGNGPCNRQRMQHHIKAQEEGRWVREAMRAYEVKKRARGSQQAA
;
A
#
# COMPACT_ATOMS: atom_id res chain seq x y z
N PRO A 1 10.49 2.00 -6.49
CA PRO A 1 9.46 1.83 -5.43
C PRO A 1 8.00 1.78 -5.90
N SER A 2 7.50 2.72 -6.72
CA SER A 2 6.07 2.77 -7.06
C SER A 2 5.54 1.51 -7.75
N LEU A 3 6.33 0.86 -8.60
CA LEU A 3 5.95 -0.40 -9.26
C LEU A 3 5.80 -1.57 -8.27
N MET A 4 6.52 -1.54 -7.15
CA MET A 4 6.44 -2.55 -6.09
C MET A 4 5.15 -2.43 -5.26
N MET A 5 4.43 -1.31 -5.35
CA MET A 5 3.15 -1.13 -4.65
C MET A 5 2.06 -2.08 -5.14
N PHE A 6 2.18 -2.59 -6.37
CA PHE A 6 1.28 -3.59 -6.92
C PHE A 6 1.53 -5.00 -6.35
N GLY A 7 2.59 -5.18 -5.55
CA GLY A 7 2.93 -6.45 -4.92
C GLY A 7 3.86 -7.32 -5.78
N PRO A 8 4.11 -8.57 -5.33
CA PRO A 8 4.99 -9.51 -6.02
C PRO A 8 4.40 -9.95 -7.37
N HIS A 9 5.21 -10.63 -8.17
CA HIS A 9 4.75 -11.32 -9.37
C HIS A 9 3.57 -12.25 -9.08
N ASP A 10 2.71 -12.44 -10.08
CA ASP A 10 1.53 -13.28 -9.91
C ASP A 10 1.89 -14.74 -9.61
N ALA A 11 3.01 -15.22 -10.16
CA ALA A 11 3.55 -16.55 -9.90
C ALA A 11 3.97 -16.77 -8.43
N GLU A 12 4.32 -15.70 -7.72
CA GLU A 12 4.81 -15.74 -6.33
C GLU A 12 3.73 -15.28 -5.33
N SER A 13 2.55 -14.90 -5.82
CA SER A 13 1.47 -14.40 -4.98
C SER A 13 0.62 -15.55 -4.41
N ALA A 14 0.99 -16.04 -3.23
CA ALA A 14 0.30 -17.13 -2.51
C ALA A 14 -1.22 -16.93 -2.31
N HIS A 15 -1.71 -15.68 -2.34
CA HIS A 15 -3.13 -15.34 -2.12
C HIS A 15 -3.89 -14.98 -3.41
N SER A 16 -3.24 -14.95 -4.58
CA SER A 16 -3.88 -14.47 -5.81
C SER A 16 -4.97 -15.40 -6.33
N ALA A 17 -4.78 -16.73 -6.29
CA ALA A 17 -5.78 -17.67 -6.80
C ALA A 17 -7.13 -17.60 -6.04
N GLN A 18 -7.08 -17.58 -4.71
CA GLN A 18 -8.29 -17.51 -3.87
C GLN A 18 -8.95 -16.13 -3.95
N SER A 19 -8.16 -15.05 -3.96
CA SER A 19 -8.67 -13.68 -4.06
C SER A 19 -9.35 -13.40 -5.41
N MET A 20 -8.85 -13.99 -6.50
CA MET A 20 -9.47 -13.91 -7.83
C MET A 20 -10.76 -14.73 -7.89
N GLN A 21 -10.78 -15.94 -7.31
CA GLN A 21 -11.98 -16.80 -7.30
C GLN A 21 -13.15 -16.15 -6.57
N TRP A 22 -12.89 -15.46 -5.46
CA TRP A 22 -13.91 -14.72 -4.71
C TRP A 22 -14.15 -13.30 -5.23
N LYS A 23 -13.51 -12.91 -6.35
CA LYS A 23 -13.59 -11.57 -6.95
C LYS A 23 -13.21 -10.43 -6.00
N ILE A 24 -12.41 -10.72 -4.98
CA ILE A 24 -11.75 -9.72 -4.12
C ILE A 24 -10.70 -8.97 -4.95
N LYS A 25 -9.94 -9.71 -5.77
CA LYS A 25 -9.03 -9.18 -6.78
C LYS A 25 -9.68 -9.40 -8.16
N ARG A 26 -9.74 -8.33 -8.97
CA ARG A 26 -10.36 -8.38 -10.32
C ARG A 26 -9.34 -8.45 -11.45
N GLN A 27 -8.13 -8.00 -11.19
CA GLN A 27 -7.01 -7.94 -12.13
C GLN A 27 -5.76 -8.35 -11.38
N THR A 28 -4.82 -8.99 -12.07
CA THR A 28 -3.61 -9.51 -11.44
C THR A 28 -2.64 -8.39 -11.04
N ASN A 29 -1.60 -8.70 -10.25
CA ASN A 29 -0.62 -7.68 -9.84
C ASN A 29 0.15 -7.18 -11.07
N ASP A 30 0.55 -8.11 -11.94
CA ASP A 30 1.33 -7.79 -13.13
C ASP A 30 0.48 -7.04 -14.16
N GLU A 31 -0.81 -7.38 -14.31
CA GLU A 31 -1.75 -6.63 -15.15
C GLU A 31 -1.89 -5.17 -14.70
N LEU A 32 -2.09 -4.94 -13.40
CA LEU A 32 -2.23 -3.59 -12.85
C LEU A 32 -0.92 -2.80 -12.98
N ARG A 33 0.22 -3.46 -12.75
CA ARG A 33 1.54 -2.86 -12.90
C ARG A 33 1.80 -2.46 -14.36
N GLN A 34 1.51 -3.34 -15.32
CA GLN A 34 1.68 -3.05 -16.75
C GLN A 34 0.82 -1.85 -17.17
N LYS A 35 -0.46 -1.86 -16.79
CA LYS A 35 -1.38 -0.76 -17.08
C LYS A 35 -0.90 0.57 -16.49
N PHE A 36 -0.36 0.54 -15.28
CA PHE A 36 0.22 1.73 -14.65
C PHE A 36 1.41 2.26 -15.47
N VAL A 37 2.35 1.39 -15.88
CA VAL A 37 3.49 1.80 -16.72
C VAL A 37 3.00 2.45 -18.01
N ASP A 38 2.10 1.80 -18.74
CA ASP A 38 1.62 2.32 -20.03
C ASP A 38 0.99 3.71 -19.92
N GLN A 39 0.25 3.95 -18.85
CA GLN A 39 -0.39 5.26 -18.58
C GLN A 39 0.62 6.30 -18.10
N THR A 40 1.51 5.92 -17.19
CA THR A 40 2.45 6.84 -16.55
C THR A 40 3.59 7.26 -17.47
N VAL A 41 4.01 6.43 -18.42
CA VAL A 41 5.04 6.83 -19.40
C VAL A 41 4.58 8.02 -20.24
N ALA A 42 3.33 8.01 -20.72
CA ALA A 42 2.76 9.14 -21.46
C ALA A 42 2.68 10.41 -20.60
N GLN A 43 2.30 10.26 -19.32
CA GLN A 43 2.26 11.38 -18.36
C GLN A 43 3.66 11.96 -18.11
N ALA A 44 4.67 11.11 -17.94
CA ALA A 44 6.06 11.53 -17.73
C ALA A 44 6.61 12.28 -18.96
N GLN A 45 6.34 11.78 -20.16
CA GLN A 45 6.71 12.46 -21.41
C GLN A 45 6.05 13.84 -21.52
N PHE A 46 4.76 13.95 -21.16
CA PHE A 46 4.04 15.21 -21.19
C PHE A 46 4.68 16.29 -20.30
N ILE A 47 5.18 15.90 -19.12
CA ILE A 47 5.88 16.81 -18.19
C ILE A 47 7.40 16.85 -18.40
N SER A 48 7.92 16.26 -19.48
CA SER A 48 9.35 16.17 -19.79
C SER A 48 10.21 15.52 -18.68
N LEU A 49 9.62 14.56 -17.95
CA LEU A 49 10.32 13.79 -16.93
C LEU A 49 10.95 12.53 -17.54
N LYS A 50 12.22 12.29 -17.21
CA LYS A 50 12.92 11.06 -17.59
C LYS A 50 12.65 9.97 -16.55
N ILE A 51 12.08 8.85 -17.00
CA ILE A 51 11.91 7.67 -16.14
C ILE A 51 13.27 6.98 -15.99
N PRO A 52 13.70 6.63 -14.75
CA PRO A 52 15.00 6.04 -14.48
C PRO A 52 15.00 4.53 -14.75
N ASP A 53 14.66 4.14 -15.97
CA ASP A 53 14.70 2.75 -16.44
C ASP A 53 15.32 2.71 -17.84
N PRO A 54 16.54 2.16 -18.01
CA PRO A 54 17.20 2.08 -19.31
C PRO A 54 16.59 1.03 -20.25
N GLU A 55 15.85 0.05 -19.73
CA GLU A 55 15.22 -1.01 -20.52
C GLU A 55 13.82 -0.62 -20.99
N LEU A 56 13.29 0.51 -20.49
CA LEU A 56 11.97 1.02 -20.83
C LEU A 56 11.86 1.34 -22.33
N LYS A 57 11.04 0.57 -23.05
CA LYS A 57 10.81 0.76 -24.48
C LYS A 57 9.38 0.39 -24.90
N TRP A 58 8.86 1.12 -25.88
CA TRP A 58 7.58 0.77 -26.48
C TRP A 58 7.71 -0.51 -27.31
N ASN A 59 6.86 -1.50 -27.04
CA ASN A 59 6.78 -2.75 -27.79
C ASN A 59 5.50 -2.75 -28.65
N ALA A 60 5.68 -2.43 -29.94
CA ALA A 60 4.56 -2.36 -30.89
C ALA A 60 3.84 -3.71 -31.11
N ALA A 61 4.53 -4.84 -30.94
CA ALA A 61 3.92 -6.16 -31.10
C ALA A 61 3.00 -6.54 -29.93
N ARG A 62 3.34 -6.08 -28.72
CA ARG A 62 2.54 -6.32 -27.51
C ARG A 62 1.50 -5.22 -27.26
N GLY A 63 1.72 -4.02 -27.80
CA GLY A 63 0.91 -2.84 -27.50
C GLY A 63 1.14 -2.31 -26.07
N HIS A 64 2.32 -2.54 -25.52
CA HIS A 64 2.70 -2.24 -24.14
C HIS A 64 4.15 -1.74 -24.07
N TYR A 65 4.51 -1.04 -22.99
CA TYR A 65 5.91 -0.79 -22.67
C TYR A 65 6.55 -2.02 -22.03
N ASP A 66 7.69 -2.46 -22.56
CA ASP A 66 8.60 -3.34 -21.82
C ASP A 66 9.38 -2.46 -20.83
N PHE A 67 9.54 -2.92 -19.59
CA PHE A 67 10.27 -2.23 -18.51
C PHE A 67 11.22 -3.21 -17.83
N GLY A 68 12.27 -2.68 -17.20
CA GLY A 68 13.33 -3.47 -16.57
C GLY A 68 12.89 -4.27 -15.35
N GLU A 69 13.78 -5.16 -14.90
CA GLU A 69 13.53 -5.97 -13.71
C GLU A 69 13.40 -5.12 -12.44
N ILE A 70 12.46 -5.53 -11.57
CA ILE A 70 12.26 -4.90 -10.26
C ILE A 70 13.22 -5.53 -9.28
N ASP A 71 13.84 -4.71 -8.42
CA ASP A 71 14.64 -5.19 -7.30
C ASP A 71 13.74 -5.88 -6.25
N TRP A 72 13.53 -7.19 -6.44
CA TRP A 72 12.71 -8.00 -5.55
C TRP A 72 13.37 -8.23 -4.19
N GLU A 73 14.70 -8.13 -4.08
CA GLU A 73 15.39 -8.20 -2.80
C GLU A 73 15.08 -6.96 -1.95
N GLU A 74 15.18 -5.76 -2.53
CA GLU A 74 14.77 -4.51 -1.87
C GLU A 74 13.31 -4.61 -1.42
N PHE A 75 12.43 -5.09 -2.30
CA PHE A 75 11.01 -5.27 -1.97
C PHE A 75 10.80 -6.13 -0.72
N GLN A 76 11.45 -7.29 -0.64
CA GLN A 76 11.32 -8.18 0.51
C GLN A 76 11.92 -7.56 1.79
N GLN A 77 13.06 -6.86 1.69
CA GLN A 77 13.65 -6.16 2.84
C GLN A 77 12.71 -5.07 3.39
N VAL A 78 12.08 -4.30 2.51
CA VAL A 78 11.12 -3.27 2.91
C VAL A 78 9.90 -3.89 3.59
N LEU A 79 9.35 -4.99 3.08
CA LEU A 79 8.24 -5.69 3.71
C LEU A 79 8.61 -6.29 5.07
N ALA A 80 9.82 -6.83 5.21
CA ALA A 80 10.34 -7.38 6.46
C ALA A 80 10.66 -6.32 7.54
N GLY A 81 10.49 -5.02 7.24
CA GLY A 81 10.74 -3.95 8.19
C GLY A 81 12.17 -3.38 8.14
N ASN A 82 12.98 -3.80 7.17
CA ASN A 82 14.37 -3.36 6.99
C ASN A 82 14.53 -2.26 5.92
N GLY A 83 13.42 -1.68 5.46
CA GLY A 83 13.45 -0.53 4.58
C GLY A 83 13.84 0.79 5.28
N PRO A 84 13.98 1.87 4.50
CA PRO A 84 14.61 3.12 4.97
C PRO A 84 13.87 3.79 6.13
N CYS A 85 12.54 3.70 6.16
CA CYS A 85 11.71 4.43 7.14
C CYS A 85 10.81 3.53 7.98
N ASN A 86 10.93 2.20 7.91
CA ASN A 86 10.03 1.26 8.59
C ASN A 86 10.02 1.48 10.11
N ARG A 87 11.21 1.50 10.72
CA ARG A 87 11.37 1.76 12.16
C ARG A 87 10.80 3.11 12.56
N GLN A 88 11.10 4.17 11.81
CA GLN A 88 10.60 5.52 12.09
C GLN A 88 9.07 5.60 12.01
N ARG A 89 8.45 4.98 11.00
CA ARG A 89 6.98 4.94 10.84
C ARG A 89 6.32 4.19 11.99
N MET A 90 6.85 3.03 12.37
CA MET A 90 6.31 2.27 13.49
C MET A 90 6.45 3.01 14.82
N GLN A 91 7.62 3.60 15.08
CA GLN A 91 7.84 4.41 16.28
C GLN A 91 6.89 5.61 16.36
N HIS A 92 6.64 6.28 15.24
CA HIS A 92 5.67 7.38 15.18
C HIS A 92 4.27 6.93 15.60
N HIS A 93 3.78 5.80 15.06
CA HIS A 93 2.46 5.28 15.42
C HIS A 93 2.38 4.78 16.86
N ILE A 94 3.41 4.08 17.35
CA ILE A 94 3.50 3.65 18.76
C ILE A 94 3.46 4.87 19.68
N LYS A 95 4.28 5.88 19.41
CA LYS A 95 4.33 7.11 20.19
C LYS A 95 2.97 7.81 20.22
N ALA A 96 2.33 8.01 19.06
CA ALA A 96 1.01 8.63 19.00
C ALA A 96 -0.05 7.84 19.78
N GLN A 97 0.02 6.51 19.75
CA GLN A 97 -0.86 5.64 20.55
C GLN A 97 -0.60 5.79 22.04
N GLU A 98 0.66 5.73 22.48
CA GLU A 98 1.05 5.83 23.89
C GLU A 98 0.74 7.20 24.48
N GLU A 99 1.14 8.28 23.81
CA GLU A 99 0.90 9.65 24.24
C GLU A 99 -0.60 9.99 24.22
N GLY A 100 -1.34 9.44 23.26
CA GLY A 100 -2.80 9.59 23.18
C GLY A 100 -3.59 8.72 24.15
N ARG A 101 -2.95 7.85 24.94
CA ARG A 101 -3.64 6.88 25.82
C ARG A 101 -4.58 7.56 26.81
N TRP A 102 -4.11 8.61 27.48
CA TRP A 102 -4.90 9.31 28.50
C TRP A 102 -6.18 9.91 27.92
N VAL A 103 -6.17 10.39 26.67
CA VAL A 103 -7.36 10.93 26.00
C VAL A 103 -8.40 9.83 25.83
N ARG A 104 -7.97 8.65 25.36
CA ARG A 104 -8.87 7.49 25.18
C ARG A 104 -9.46 7.04 26.52
N GLU A 105 -8.65 7.03 27.58
CA GLU A 105 -9.09 6.70 28.94
C GLU A 105 -10.07 7.74 29.48
N ALA A 106 -9.80 9.04 29.29
CA ALA A 106 -10.68 10.12 29.69
C ALA A 106 -12.04 10.06 28.98
N MET A 107 -12.04 9.84 27.65
CA MET A 107 -13.26 9.66 26.87
C MET A 107 -14.06 8.44 27.35
N ARG A 108 -13.39 7.31 27.61
CA ARG A 108 -14.04 6.12 28.15
C ARG A 108 -14.67 6.38 29.52
N ALA A 109 -13.95 7.04 30.43
CA ALA A 109 -14.46 7.38 31.76
C ALA A 109 -15.65 8.35 31.70
N TYR A 110 -15.60 9.34 30.80
CA TYR A 110 -16.70 10.28 30.58
C TYR A 110 -17.97 9.56 30.07
N GLU A 111 -17.83 8.69 29.07
CA GLU A 111 -18.95 7.93 28.52
C GLU A 111 -19.59 7.00 29.56
N VAL A 112 -18.79 6.35 30.41
CA VAL A 112 -19.31 5.54 31.53
C VAL A 112 -20.17 6.40 32.48
N LYS A 113 -19.70 7.59 32.87
CA LYS A 113 -20.45 8.50 33.74
C LYS A 113 -21.73 9.00 33.08
N LYS A 114 -21.68 9.35 31.79
CA LYS A 114 -22.83 9.81 31.01
C LYS A 114 -23.92 8.74 30.94
N ARG A 115 -23.55 7.49 30.66
CA ARG A 115 -24.47 6.35 30.64
C ARG A 115 -25.13 6.12 31.99
N ALA A 116 -24.34 6.11 33.08
CA ALA A 116 -24.88 5.94 34.43
C ALA A 116 -25.91 7.02 34.81
N ARG A 117 -25.65 8.29 34.45
CA ARG A 117 -26.61 9.40 34.67
C ARG A 117 -27.89 9.24 33.86
N GLY A 118 -27.78 8.83 32.59
CA GLY A 118 -28.94 8.58 31.73
C GLY A 118 -29.81 7.43 32.25
N SER A 119 -29.20 6.36 32.77
CA SER A 119 -29.92 5.24 33.39
C SER A 119 -30.63 5.63 34.69
N GLN A 120 -30.05 6.54 35.48
CA GLN A 120 -30.66 7.05 36.72
C GLN A 120 -31.82 8.03 36.48
N GLN A 121 -31.88 8.69 35.32
CA GLN A 121 -33.00 9.58 34.95
C GLN A 121 -34.17 8.85 34.29
N ALA A 122 -33.95 7.63 33.79
CA ALA A 122 -34.97 6.81 33.14
C ALA A 122 -35.67 5.82 34.09
N ALA A 123 -35.14 5.64 35.30
CA ALA A 123 -35.71 4.82 36.38
C ALA A 123 -36.43 5.71 37.40
#